data_AF-X1I4P1-F1
#
_entry.id   AF-X1I4P1-F1
#
_cell.length_a   1.000
_cell.length_b   1.000
_cell.length_c   1.000
_cell.angle_alpha   90.00
_cell.angle_beta   90.00
_cell.angle_gamma   90.00
#
_symmetry.space_group_name_H-M   'P 1'
#
loop_
_entity.id
_entity.type
_entity.pdbx_description
1 polymer ?
#
loop_
_entity_poly.entity_id
_entity_poly.type
_entity_poly.pdbx_seq_one_letter_code
_entity_poly.pdbx_strand_id
1 'polypeptide(L)'
;MPKKITLEEKASILMELREEKARLKFELDGVSGKEKKAQGELLEIMESKEITSFRHKKFGLFSAATRIWAKITDFGKAKQYFEEQGIDKEMLKLKVESGRLNQLVKEMLDEGKVLPEGIGFSPTKYISVRKA
;
A
#
# COMPACT_ATOMS: atom_id res chain seq x y z
N MET A 1 -40.63 2.01 -31.23
CA MET A 1 -39.96 3.27 -30.84
C MET A 1 -39.21 3.03 -29.55
N PRO A 2 -37.90 3.34 -29.43
CA PRO A 2 -37.20 3.18 -28.16
C PRO A 2 -37.79 4.17 -27.13
N LYS A 3 -38.21 3.68 -25.95
CA LYS A 3 -38.68 4.53 -24.84
C LYS A 3 -37.57 5.52 -24.49
N LYS A 4 -37.84 6.82 -24.64
CA LYS A 4 -36.93 7.88 -24.16
C LYS A 4 -36.92 7.81 -22.63
N ILE A 5 -35.80 7.36 -22.08
CA ILE A 5 -35.60 7.34 -20.63
C ILE A 5 -35.69 8.79 -20.12
N THR A 6 -36.53 9.05 -19.12
CA THR A 6 -36.71 10.39 -18.56
C THR A 6 -35.53 10.78 -17.68
N LEU A 7 -35.37 12.09 -17.40
CA LEU A 7 -34.33 12.58 -16.48
C LEU A 7 -34.49 11.96 -15.08
N GLU A 8 -35.73 11.74 -14.63
CA GLU A 8 -36.07 11.12 -13.35
C GLU A 8 -35.66 9.64 -13.29
N GLU A 9 -35.87 8.89 -14.39
CA GLU A 9 -35.41 7.50 -14.49
C GLU A 9 -33.87 7.41 -14.45
N LYS A 10 -33.16 8.34 -15.12
CA LYS A 10 -31.69 8.41 -15.02
C LYS A 10 -31.19 8.80 -13.63
N ALA A 11 -31.87 9.72 -12.95
CA ALA A 11 -31.54 10.09 -11.59
C ALA A 11 -31.74 8.93 -10.62
N SER A 12 -32.83 8.17 -10.77
CA SER A 12 -33.12 6.99 -9.95
C SER A 12 -32.04 5.92 -10.11
N ILE A 13 -31.69 5.56 -11.36
CA ILE A 13 -30.60 4.61 -11.65
C ILE A 13 -29.27 5.08 -11.04
N LEU A 14 -28.96 6.38 -11.13
CA LEU A 14 -27.73 6.93 -10.53
C LEU A 14 -27.71 6.75 -9.00
N MET A 15 -28.85 6.98 -8.33
CA MET A 15 -28.95 6.85 -6.88
C MET A 15 -28.85 5.38 -6.45
N GLU A 16 -29.54 4.46 -7.13
CA GLU A 16 -29.41 3.01 -6.89
C GLU A 16 -27.96 2.54 -7.02
N LEU A 17 -27.25 2.97 -8.07
CA LEU A 17 -25.84 2.63 -8.27
C LEU A 17 -24.94 3.21 -7.17
N ARG A 18 -25.26 4.38 -6.62
CA ARG A 18 -24.50 4.99 -5.50
C ARG A 18 -24.71 4.22 -4.20
N GLU A 19 -25.94 3.81 -3.93
CA GLU A 19 -26.27 2.98 -2.77
C GLU A 19 -25.59 1.62 -2.84
N GLU A 20 -25.66 0.96 -4.01
CA GLU A 20 -24.99 -0.31 -4.24
C GLU A 20 -23.48 -0.19 -4.09
N LYS A 21 -22.89 0.89 -4.62
CA LYS A 21 -21.46 1.19 -4.43
C LYS A 21 -21.11 1.38 -2.95
N ALA A 22 -21.95 2.06 -2.17
CA ALA A 22 -21.71 2.26 -0.74
C ALA A 22 -21.79 0.93 0.02
N ARG A 23 -22.77 0.08 -0.30
CA ARG A 23 -22.93 -1.27 0.27
C ARG A 23 -21.71 -2.15 -0.01
N LEU A 24 -21.30 -2.24 -1.27
CA LEU A 24 -20.12 -3.03 -1.67
C LEU A 24 -18.85 -2.52 -1.00
N LYS A 25 -18.70 -1.20 -0.83
CA LYS A 25 -17.56 -0.64 -0.10
C LYS A 25 -17.56 -1.05 1.37
N PHE A 26 -18.72 -1.02 2.03
CA PHE A 26 -18.85 -1.47 3.42
C PHE A 26 -18.51 -2.96 3.58
N GLU A 27 -19.01 -3.81 2.67
CA GLU A 27 -18.68 -5.24 2.64
C GLU A 27 -17.18 -5.47 2.42
N LEU A 28 -16.57 -4.74 1.48
CA LEU A 28 -15.14 -4.78 1.20
C LEU A 28 -14.32 -4.35 2.43
N ASP A 29 -14.70 -3.27 3.10
CA ASP A 29 -14.03 -2.78 4.31
C ASP A 29 -14.10 -3.84 5.42
N GLY A 30 -15.23 -4.52 5.57
CA GLY A 30 -15.42 -5.62 6.51
C GLY A 30 -14.55 -6.84 6.22
N VAL A 31 -14.48 -7.27 4.95
CA VAL A 31 -13.60 -8.39 4.51
C VAL A 31 -12.13 -8.01 4.68
N SER A 32 -11.75 -6.80 4.27
CA SER A 32 -10.38 -6.28 4.40
C SER A 32 -9.94 -6.22 5.87
N GLY A 33 -10.84 -5.85 6.78
CA GLY A 33 -10.56 -5.86 8.22
C GLY A 33 -10.29 -7.27 8.77
N LYS A 34 -11.10 -8.26 8.37
CA LYS A 34 -10.90 -9.67 8.74
C LYS A 34 -9.60 -10.23 8.20
N GLU A 35 -9.27 -9.92 6.93
CA GLU A 35 -8.00 -10.31 6.31
C GLU A 35 -6.80 -9.74 7.07
N LYS A 36 -6.80 -8.43 7.36
CA LYS A 36 -5.71 -7.78 8.12
C LYS A 36 -5.52 -8.40 9.51
N LYS A 37 -6.62 -8.73 10.19
CA LYS A 37 -6.57 -9.41 11.49
C LYS A 37 -5.91 -10.78 11.38
N ALA A 38 -6.37 -11.61 10.43
CA ALA A 38 -5.79 -12.94 10.20
C ALA A 38 -4.31 -12.88 9.78
N GLN A 39 -3.92 -11.86 9.00
CA GLN A 39 -2.52 -11.62 8.65
C GLN A 39 -1.68 -11.27 9.89
N GLY A 40 -2.19 -10.43 10.78
CA GLY A 40 -1.53 -10.08 12.03
C GLY A 40 -1.31 -11.29 12.93
N GLU A 41 -2.36 -12.08 13.16
CA GLU A 41 -2.30 -13.31 13.96
C GLU A 41 -1.29 -14.32 13.37
N LEU A 42 -1.28 -14.48 12.04
CA LEU A 42 -0.31 -15.36 11.39
C LEU A 42 1.13 -14.86 11.55
N LEU A 43 1.37 -13.55 11.44
CA LEU A 43 2.69 -12.96 11.67
C LEU A 43 3.16 -13.19 13.10
N GLU A 44 2.30 -12.96 14.10
CA GLU A 44 2.63 -13.20 15.52
C GLU A 44 3.00 -14.65 15.78
N ILE A 45 2.27 -15.60 15.20
CA ILE A 45 2.58 -17.04 15.30
C ILE A 45 3.92 -17.36 14.61
N MET A 46 4.16 -16.81 13.43
CA MET A 46 5.42 -17.01 12.71
C MET A 46 6.62 -16.44 13.49
N GLU A 47 6.47 -15.25 14.07
CA GLU A 47 7.51 -14.61 14.88
C GLU A 47 7.80 -15.37 16.17
N SER A 48 6.76 -15.74 16.93
CA SER A 48 6.92 -16.50 18.18
C SER A 48 7.53 -17.89 17.99
N LYS A 49 7.43 -18.46 16.78
CA LYS A 49 8.01 -19.76 16.42
C LYS A 49 9.28 -19.65 15.57
N GLU A 50 9.77 -18.44 15.33
CA GLU A 50 10.94 -18.17 14.46
C GLU A 50 10.81 -18.76 13.04
N ILE A 51 9.58 -18.88 12.53
CA ILE A 51 9.28 -19.39 11.20
C ILE A 51 9.34 -18.26 10.19
N THR A 52 10.30 -18.31 9.26
CA THR A 52 10.41 -17.31 8.17
C THR A 52 9.50 -17.62 6.99
N SER A 53 9.23 -18.91 6.73
CA SER A 53 8.33 -19.35 5.66
C SER A 53 7.78 -20.76 5.88
N PHE A 54 6.62 -21.06 5.31
CA PHE A 54 6.02 -22.40 5.29
C PHE A 54 5.19 -22.64 4.03
N ARG A 55 5.05 -23.89 3.61
CA ARG A 55 4.26 -24.26 2.42
C ARG A 55 2.86 -24.74 2.82
N HIS A 56 1.82 -24.11 2.27
CA HIS A 56 0.43 -24.51 2.41
C HIS A 56 -0.05 -25.30 1.19
N LYS A 57 -0.70 -26.46 1.41
CA LYS A 57 -1.13 -27.39 0.34
C LYS A 57 -1.96 -26.73 -0.76
N LYS A 58 -2.87 -25.82 -0.40
CA LYS A 58 -3.80 -25.17 -1.35
C LYS A 58 -3.28 -23.84 -1.93
N PHE A 59 -2.43 -23.14 -1.20
CA PHE A 59 -2.18 -21.71 -1.44
C PHE A 59 -0.72 -21.39 -1.77
N GLY A 60 0.19 -22.36 -1.68
CA GLY A 60 1.59 -22.20 -2.06
C GLY A 60 2.48 -21.83 -0.88
N LEU A 61 3.56 -21.08 -1.14
CA LEU A 61 4.53 -20.67 -0.13
C LEU A 61 4.09 -19.38 0.56
N PHE A 62 4.04 -19.42 1.89
CA PHE A 62 3.83 -18.28 2.76
C PHE A 62 5.18 -17.85 3.32
N SER A 63 5.49 -16.58 3.28
CA SER A 63 6.73 -16.02 3.82
C SER A 63 6.44 -14.75 4.59
N ALA A 64 7.05 -14.62 5.77
CA ALA A 64 7.10 -13.34 6.47
C ALA A 64 8.05 -12.42 5.70
N ALA A 65 7.53 -11.31 5.20
CA ALA A 65 8.28 -10.34 4.43
C ALA A 65 8.20 -8.99 5.13
N THR A 66 9.26 -8.19 4.99
CA THR A 66 9.29 -6.81 5.45
C THR A 66 9.32 -5.91 4.22
N ARG A 67 8.37 -4.98 4.13
CA ARG A 67 8.41 -3.91 3.15
C ARG A 67 8.79 -2.62 3.83
N ILE A 68 9.76 -1.92 3.27
CA ILE A 68 10.14 -0.59 3.71
C ILE A 68 9.25 0.40 2.95
N TRP A 69 8.52 1.23 3.70
CA TRP A 69 7.78 2.35 3.16
C TRP A 69 8.52 3.63 3.50
N ALA A 70 9.06 4.28 2.48
CA ALA A 70 9.61 5.61 2.59
C ALA A 70 8.50 6.62 2.91
N LYS A 71 8.83 7.60 3.74
CA LYS A 71 7.96 8.72 4.09
C LYS A 71 8.77 10.01 4.09
N ILE A 72 8.13 11.09 3.69
CA ILE A 72 8.67 12.44 3.88
C ILE A 72 8.25 12.87 5.29
N THR A 73 9.22 13.09 6.18
CA THR A 73 8.99 13.59 7.54
C THR A 73 9.07 15.11 7.61
N ASP A 74 9.85 15.74 6.73
CA ASP A 74 9.95 17.20 6.57
C ASP A 74 10.11 17.52 5.09
N PHE A 75 9.10 18.20 4.52
CA PHE A 75 9.08 18.54 3.10
C PHE A 75 10.15 19.56 2.71
N GLY A 76 10.43 20.54 3.58
CA GLY A 76 11.40 21.59 3.28
C GLY A 76 12.81 21.01 3.17
N LYS A 77 13.19 20.17 4.12
CA LYS A 77 14.49 19.50 4.14
C LYS A 77 14.64 18.45 3.03
N ALA A 78 13.60 17.64 2.81
CA ALA A 78 13.61 16.68 1.70
C ALA A 78 13.76 17.39 0.35
N LYS A 79 13.06 18.52 0.15
CA LYS A 79 13.19 19.32 -1.06
C LYS A 79 14.60 19.88 -1.25
N GLN A 80 15.21 20.43 -0.20
CA GLN A 80 16.60 20.92 -0.26
C GLN A 80 17.56 19.81 -0.70
N TYR A 81 17.45 18.62 -0.09
CA TYR A 81 18.25 17.47 -0.48
C TYR A 81 18.06 17.09 -1.96
N PHE A 82 16.82 17.03 -2.46
CA PHE A 82 16.58 16.72 -3.87
C PHE A 82 17.14 17.79 -4.81
N GLU A 83 17.00 19.07 -4.46
CA GLU A 83 17.56 20.18 -5.23
C GLU A 83 19.11 20.13 -5.25
N GLU A 84 19.76 19.80 -4.14
CA GLU A 84 21.22 19.66 -4.04
C GLU A 84 21.77 18.48 -4.84
N GLN A 85 21.03 17.38 -4.91
CA GLN A 85 21.43 16.18 -5.66
C GLN A 85 21.12 16.28 -7.16
N GLY A 86 20.58 17.41 -7.63
CA GLY A 86 20.13 17.56 -9.02
C GLY A 86 18.97 16.61 -9.37
N ILE A 87 18.27 16.11 -8.35
CA ILE A 87 17.14 15.22 -8.51
C ILE A 87 15.91 16.07 -8.83
N ASP A 88 15.23 15.72 -9.92
CA ASP A 88 14.14 16.50 -10.50
C ASP A 88 13.10 16.92 -9.46
N LYS A 89 12.75 18.22 -9.45
CA LYS A 89 11.73 18.82 -8.54
C LYS A 89 10.37 18.14 -8.70
N GLU A 90 10.17 17.41 -9.79
CA GLU A 90 8.99 16.59 -10.02
C GLU A 90 8.79 15.51 -8.94
N MET A 91 9.87 14.97 -8.32
CA MET A 91 9.87 13.94 -7.23
C MET A 91 8.87 14.18 -6.08
N LEU A 92 8.45 15.43 -5.91
CA LEU A 92 7.56 15.90 -4.85
C LEU A 92 6.08 15.88 -5.25
N LYS A 93 5.72 15.48 -6.49
CA LYS A 93 4.32 15.40 -6.97
C LYS A 93 3.68 14.07 -6.52
N LEU A 94 2.88 14.19 -5.47
CA LEU A 94 2.30 13.23 -4.52
C LEU A 94 1.62 11.89 -4.96
N LYS A 95 1.76 11.36 -6.18
CA LYS A 95 1.20 10.00 -6.48
C LYS A 95 2.07 9.09 -7.34
N VAL A 96 2.78 9.62 -8.33
CA VAL A 96 3.53 8.80 -9.29
C VAL A 96 4.87 8.32 -8.71
N GLU A 97 5.37 8.95 -7.63
CA GLU A 97 6.77 8.81 -7.23
C GLU A 97 7.01 8.22 -5.84
N SER A 98 5.96 7.76 -5.16
CA SER A 98 6.13 6.90 -3.98
C SER A 98 6.99 5.66 -4.30
N GLY A 99 6.94 5.15 -5.53
CA GLY A 99 7.83 4.08 -6.00
C GLY A 99 9.30 4.49 -6.05
N ARG A 100 9.61 5.67 -6.62
CA ARG A 100 10.98 6.21 -6.72
C ARG A 100 11.56 6.53 -5.36
N LEU A 101 10.76 7.14 -4.47
CA LEU A 101 11.19 7.42 -3.10
C LEU A 101 11.46 6.13 -2.31
N ASN A 102 10.59 5.12 -2.45
CA ASN A 102 10.82 3.80 -1.84
C ASN A 102 12.11 3.15 -2.34
N GLN A 103 12.39 3.27 -3.65
CA GLN A 103 13.60 2.73 -4.24
C GLN A 103 14.85 3.44 -3.71
N LEU A 104 14.86 4.77 -3.71
CA LEU A 104 15.97 5.56 -3.16
C LEU A 104 16.25 5.20 -1.70
N VAL A 105 15.22 5.19 -0.85
CA VAL A 105 15.37 4.84 0.56
C VAL A 105 15.89 3.41 0.71
N LYS A 106 15.41 2.47 -0.10
CA LYS A 106 15.90 1.09 -0.08
C LYS A 106 17.38 1.02 -0.46
N GLU A 107 17.79 1.65 -1.55
CA GLU A 107 19.19 1.69 -2.02
C GLU A 107 20.11 2.29 -0.94
N MET A 108 19.71 3.42 -0.33
CA MET A 108 20.49 4.03 0.75
C MET A 108 20.63 3.11 1.97
N LEU A 109 19.56 2.40 2.36
CA LEU A 109 19.61 1.46 3.49
C LEU A 109 20.43 0.21 3.15
N ASP A 110 20.32 -0.33 1.93
CA ASP A 110 21.10 -1.47 1.46
C ASP A 110 22.61 -1.14 1.41
N GLU A 111 22.95 0.13 1.13
CA GLU A 111 24.32 0.65 1.16
C GLU A 111 24.81 1.09 2.55
N GLY A 112 23.97 0.98 3.59
CA GLY A 112 24.30 1.41 4.97
C GLY A 112 24.44 2.93 5.14
N LYS A 113 23.88 3.72 4.22
CA LYS A 113 23.91 5.19 4.28
C LYS A 113 22.85 5.72 5.23
N VAL A 114 23.17 6.85 5.86
CA VAL A 114 22.21 7.62 6.66
C VAL A 114 21.22 8.31 5.72
N LEU A 115 19.93 8.19 6.02
CA LEU A 115 18.90 8.88 5.24
C LEU A 115 19.01 10.39 5.44
N PRO A 116 18.76 11.18 4.38
CA PRO A 116 18.83 12.63 4.47
C PRO A 116 17.71 13.16 5.37
N GLU A 117 17.96 14.32 5.97
CA GLU A 117 16.96 14.94 6.84
C GLU A 117 15.66 15.21 6.10
N GLY A 118 14.53 14.94 6.74
CA GLY A 118 13.21 15.06 6.13
C GLY A 118 12.75 13.84 5.34
N ILE A 119 13.60 12.81 5.18
CA ILE A 119 13.23 11.51 4.64
C ILE A 119 13.37 10.46 5.73
N GLY A 120 12.34 9.66 5.92
CA GLY A 120 12.35 8.53 6.84
C GLY A 120 11.74 7.30 6.20
N PHE A 121 11.64 6.24 7.00
CA PHE A 121 10.98 5.02 6.58
C PHE A 121 10.17 4.39 7.71
N SER A 122 9.29 3.48 7.34
CA SER A 122 8.56 2.61 8.25
C SER A 122 8.64 1.18 7.71
N PRO A 123 9.30 0.25 8.42
CA PRO A 123 9.21 -1.16 8.09
C PRO A 123 7.79 -1.65 8.40
N THR A 124 7.16 -2.31 7.44
CA THR A 124 5.88 -2.99 7.63
C THR A 124 6.08 -4.46 7.33
N LYS A 125 5.85 -5.31 8.32
CA LYS A 125 5.83 -6.76 8.14
C LYS A 125 4.49 -7.19 7.55
N TYR A 126 4.53 -8.12 6.61
CA TYR A 126 3.37 -8.66 5.94
C TYR A 126 3.62 -10.12 5.52
N ILE A 127 2.53 -10.82 5.24
CA ILE A 127 2.60 -12.18 4.70
C ILE A 127 2.62 -12.08 3.17
N SER A 128 3.70 -12.57 2.57
CA SER A 128 3.78 -12.77 1.13
C SER A 128 3.34 -14.18 0.80
N VAL A 129 2.43 -14.32 -0.17
CA VAL A 129 2.00 -15.62 -0.70
C VAL A 129 2.46 -15.74 -2.13
N ARG A 130 3.27 -16.77 -2.43
CA ARG A 130 3.66 -17.14 -3.79
C ARG A 130 2.96 -18.42 -4.18
N LYS A 131 2.11 -18.36 -5.20
CA LYS A 131 1.55 -19.57 -5.81
C LYS A 131 2.70 -20.38 -6.43
N ALA A 132 2.67 -21.68 -6.19
CA ALA A 132 3.53 -22.64 -6.87
C ALA A 132 3.07 -22.82 -8.32
#